data_AF-A0A9E2Z852-F1
#
_entry.id   AF-A0A9E2Z852-F1
#
_cell.length_a   1.000
_cell.length_b   1.000
_cell.length_c   1.000
_cell.angle_alpha   90.00
_cell.angle_beta   90.00
_cell.angle_gamma   90.00
#
_symmetry.space_group_name_H-M   'P 1'
#
loop_
_entity.id
_entity.type
_entity.pdbx_description
1 polymer ?
#
loop_
_entity_poly.entity_id
_entity_poly.type
_entity_poly.pdbx_seq_one_letter_code
_entity_poly.pdbx_strand_id
1 'polypeptide(L)' 'LTPAGALAAATSVPARCFGLTDRGRIAPGLRADLLLVDGDPTADIATTTNIRHVWRRGVHLDRTPRR' A
#
# COMPACT_ATOMS: atom_id res chain seq x y z
N LEU A 1 -16.93 -4.08 4.79
CA LEU A 1 -16.29 -2.95 4.07
C LEU A 1 -16.25 -3.29 2.59
N THR A 2 -16.34 -2.30 1.69
CA THR A 2 -15.99 -2.52 0.28
C THR A 2 -14.48 -2.72 0.14
N PRO A 3 -13.96 -3.37 -0.92
CA PRO A 3 -12.51 -3.51 -1.13
C PRO A 3 -11.77 -2.16 -1.13
N ALA A 4 -12.31 -1.16 -1.84
CA ALA A 4 -11.78 0.20 -1.82
C ALA A 4 -11.81 0.82 -0.41
N GLY A 5 -12.86 0.57 0.37
CA GLY A 5 -12.96 1.01 1.77
C GLY A 5 -11.91 0.35 2.68
N ALA A 6 -11.61 -0.93 2.45
CA ALA A 6 -10.55 -1.64 3.15
C ALA A 6 -9.16 -1.09 2.79
N LEU A 7 -8.89 -0.81 1.52
CA LEU A 7 -7.66 -0.15 1.08
C LEU A 7 -7.49 1.23 1.74
N ALA A 8 -8.55 2.04 1.78
CA ALA A 8 -8.52 3.34 2.44
C ALA A 8 -8.27 3.21 3.95
N ALA A 9 -8.92 2.24 4.62
CA ALA A 9 -8.73 1.95 6.04
C ALA A 9 -7.30 1.51 6.37
N ALA A 10 -6.58 0.92 5.41
CA ALA A 10 -5.17 0.53 5.57
C ALA A 10 -4.16 1.62 5.16
N THR A 11 -4.60 2.73 4.55
CA THR A 11 -3.70 3.73 3.94
C THR A 11 -4.06 5.17 4.34
N SER A 12 -4.99 5.80 3.62
CA SER A 12 -5.31 7.22 3.73
C SER A 12 -6.04 7.57 5.03
N VAL A 13 -6.87 6.66 5.56
CA VAL A 13 -7.60 6.89 6.80
C VAL A 13 -6.66 6.98 8.00
N PRO A 14 -5.74 6.02 8.26
CA PRO A 14 -4.74 6.17 9.31
C PRO A 14 -3.86 7.40 9.12
N ALA A 15 -3.42 7.68 7.88
CA ALA A 15 -2.61 8.87 7.61
C ALA A 15 -3.33 10.16 8.04
N ARG A 16 -4.62 10.29 7.73
CA ARG A 16 -5.45 11.42 8.18
C ARG A 16 -5.62 11.44 9.71
N CYS A 17 -5.97 10.31 10.32
CA CYS A 17 -6.20 10.20 11.77
C CYS A 17 -4.96 10.58 12.59
N PHE A 18 -3.76 10.27 12.10
CA PHE A 18 -2.50 10.57 12.77
C PHE A 18 -1.82 11.86 12.28
N GLY A 19 -2.46 12.64 11.41
CA GLY A 19 -1.87 13.89 10.88
C GLY A 19 -0.63 13.68 10.01
N LEU A 20 -0.46 12.50 9.42
CA LEU A 20 0.67 12.17 8.54
C LEU A 20 0.38 12.71 7.14
N THR A 21 0.97 13.86 6.82
CA THR A 21 0.73 14.57 5.54
C THR A 21 1.56 14.03 4.38
N ASP A 22 2.56 13.18 4.66
CA ASP A 22 3.56 12.71 3.70
C ASP A 22 3.31 11.29 3.18
N ARG A 23 2.21 10.62 3.54
CA ARG A 23 1.93 9.23 3.12
C ARG A 23 0.44 8.89 3.07
N GLY A 24 0.12 7.64 2.70
CA GLY A 24 -1.24 7.11 2.65
C GLY A 24 -1.98 7.37 1.32
N ARG A 25 -1.30 7.99 0.34
CA ARG A 25 -1.77 8.18 -1.04
C ARG A 25 -0.59 8.10 -2.00
N ILE A 26 -0.87 7.75 -3.25
CA ILE A 26 0.11 7.79 -4.34
C ILE A 26 -0.06 9.13 -5.06
N ALA A 27 0.87 10.06 -4.84
CA ALA A 27 0.89 11.37 -5.49
C ALA A 27 2.33 11.94 -5.45
N PRO A 28 2.70 12.83 -6.39
CA PRO A 28 3.98 13.54 -6.35
C PRO A 28 4.20 14.28 -5.02
N GLY A 29 5.43 14.25 -4.51
CA GLY A 29 5.81 14.89 -3.24
C GLY A 29 5.51 14.08 -1.98
N LEU A 30 4.81 12.94 -2.09
CA LEU A 30 4.59 12.02 -0.96
C LEU A 30 5.69 10.94 -0.89
N ARG A 31 5.81 10.30 0.27
CA ARG A 31 6.68 9.13 0.45
C ARG A 31 6.28 8.02 -0.51
N ALA A 32 7.27 7.49 -1.22
CA ALA A 32 7.12 6.32 -2.07
C ALA A 32 7.13 5.01 -1.24
N ASP A 33 6.13 4.88 -0.37
CA ASP A 33 5.79 3.62 0.30
C ASP A 33 4.71 2.93 -0.57
N LEU A 34 5.12 1.95 -1.37
CA LEU A 34 4.30 1.37 -2.44
C LEU A 34 4.29 -0.16 -2.37
N LEU A 35 3.17 -0.74 -2.81
CA LEU A 35 2.99 -2.17 -2.98
C LEU A 35 2.54 -2.44 -4.42
N LEU A 36 3.23 -3.33 -5.12
CA LEU A 36 2.73 -3.91 -6.37
C LEU A 36 2.22 -5.31 -6.09
N VAL A 37 0.99 -5.61 -6.49
CA VAL A 37 0.33 -6.90 -6.32
C VAL A 37 -0.17 -7.43 -7.64
N ASP A 38 -0.32 -8.74 -7.74
CA ASP A 38 -1.06 -9.37 -8.83
C ASP A 38 -2.56 -9.42 -8.54
N GLY A 39 -3.35 -9.09 -9.55
CA GLY A 39 -4.80 -9.02 -9.46
C GLY A 39 -5.30 -7.60 -9.17
N ASP A 40 -6.61 -7.45 -9.05
CA ASP A 40 -7.26 -6.17 -8.79
C ASP A 40 -7.83 -6.12 -7.36
N PRO A 41 -7.17 -5.42 -6.43
CA PRO A 41 -7.63 -5.30 -5.05
C PRO A 41 -8.86 -4.41 -4.88
N THR A 42 -9.31 -3.73 -5.93
CA THR A 42 -10.58 -2.99 -5.94
C THR A 42 -11.77 -3.90 -6.24
N ALA A 43 -11.53 -5.03 -6.92
CA ALA A 43 -12.50 -6.07 -7.19
C ALA A 43 -12.47 -7.20 -6.12
N ASP A 44 -11.28 -7.66 -5.73
CA ASP A 44 -11.08 -8.66 -4.68
C ASP A 44 -9.93 -8.28 -3.75
N ILE A 45 -10.27 -7.92 -2.51
CA ILE A 45 -9.31 -7.45 -1.51
C ILE A 45 -8.26 -8.51 -1.13
N ALA A 46 -8.54 -9.80 -1.32
CA ALA A 46 -7.60 -10.89 -0.98
C ALA A 46 -6.32 -10.83 -1.84
N THR A 47 -6.40 -10.25 -3.04
CA THR A 47 -5.26 -10.05 -3.96
C THR A 47 -4.16 -9.16 -3.37
N THR A 48 -4.44 -8.38 -2.32
CA THR A 48 -3.42 -7.59 -1.60
C THR A 48 -2.28 -8.44 -1.01
N THR A 49 -2.50 -9.75 -0.85
CA THR A 49 -1.49 -10.71 -0.37
C THR A 49 -0.56 -11.24 -1.47
N ASN A 50 -0.95 -11.09 -2.74
CA ASN A 50 -0.19 -11.54 -3.92
C ASN A 50 0.90 -10.53 -4.31
N ILE A 51 1.80 -10.26 -3.37
CA ILE A 51 2.77 -9.16 -3.47
C ILE A 51 3.90 -9.52 -4.45
N ARG A 52 4.07 -8.70 -5.48
CA ARG A 52 5.20 -8.76 -6.42
C ARG A 52 6.40 -7.96 -5.94
N HIS A 53 6.16 -6.71 -5.53
CA HIS A 53 7.22 -5.81 -5.12
C HIS A 53 6.77 -4.90 -3.99
N VAL A 54 7.73 -4.48 -3.16
CA VAL A 54 7.53 -3.52 -2.08
C VAL A 54 8.57 -2.43 -2.25
N TRP A 55 8.14 -1.18 -2.13
CA TRP A 55 9.03 -0.04 -1.96
C TRP A 55 8.76 0.60 -0.61
N ARG A 56 9.82 0.94 0.10
CA ARG A 56 9.76 1.71 1.34
C ARG A 56 10.63 2.95 1.19
N ARG A 57 10.01 4.13 1.28
CA ARG A 57 10.66 5.42 1.07
C ARG A 57 11.46 5.48 -0.25
N GLY A 58 10.90 4.89 -1.31
CA GLY A 58 11.52 4.84 -2.63
C GLY A 58 12.56 3.73 -2.83
N VAL A 59 12.93 3.00 -1.77
CA VAL A 59 13.87 1.88 -1.88
C VAL A 59 13.09 0.59 -2.16
N HIS A 60 13.39 -0.06 -3.27
CA HIS A 60 12.88 -1.39 -3.59
C HIS A 60 13.44 -2.41 -2.60
N LEU A 61 12.58 -3.23 -2.01
CA LEU A 61 12.97 -4.23 -1.01
C LEU A 61 12.98 -5.62 -1.64
N ASP A 62 14.09 -6.33 -1.50
CA ASP A 62 14.18 -7.74 -1.84
C ASP A 62 13.32 -8.57 -0.89
N ARG A 63 12.35 -9.29 -1.47
CA ARG A 63 11.42 -10.16 -0.74
C ARG A 63 11.87 -11.62 -0.68
N THR A 64 13.15 -11.90 -0.95
CA THR A 64 13.71 -13.26 -0.85
C THR A 64 13.30 -13.85 0.50
N PRO A 65 12.52 -14.94 0.52
CA PRO A 65 12.03 -15.49 1.78
C PRO A 65 13.22 -15.80 2.67
N ARG A 66 13.31 -15.11 3.81
CA ARG A 66 14.24 -15.51 4.86
C ARG A 66 13.69 -16.82 5.42
N ARG A 67 14.37 -17.93 5.09
CA ARG A 67 14.15 -19.23 5.72
C ARG A 67 14.33 -19.13 7.23
#